data_AF-A0A6N8GXD5-F1
#
_entry.id   AF-A0A6N8GXD5-F1
#
_cell.length_a   1.000
_cell.length_b   1.000
_cell.length_c   1.000
_cell.angle_alpha   90.00
_cell.angle_beta   90.00
_cell.angle_gamma   90.00
#
_symmetry.space_group_name_H-M   'P 1'
#
loop_
_entity.id
_entity.type
_entity.pdbx_description
1 polymer ?
#
loop_
_entity_poly.entity_id
_entity_poly.type
_entity_poly.pdbx_seq_one_letter_code
_entity_poly.pdbx_strand_id
1 'polypeptide(L)'
;MTHGFLRVLALTAVTIGLCIYDIVKKRPIRCKLCGVVCALTVLFAILVLYDPVQLRRYAAFMCMILLMASAAENGAIVVACVPLALLLIYPSGFAHSDGLPAYNAAMDAQLQQVTTVLEESQAQFNQENATAWDHTLTFGYGDVYYGYLYAVPAGMGIEFDWNTYIADPEETIYSRYAMVNHGTDAEARLVADGWQEVISTEDLIVYERPDTQ
;
A
#
# COMPACT_ATOMS: atom_id res chain seq x y z
N MET A 1 -12.85 -4.62 -1.12
CA MET A 1 -13.38 -3.28 -1.45
C MET A 1 -14.77 -3.03 -0.85
N THR A 2 -15.77 -3.88 -1.13
CA THR A 2 -17.21 -3.59 -0.91
C THR A 2 -17.66 -3.48 0.55
N HIS A 3 -17.12 -4.30 1.46
CA HIS A 3 -17.67 -4.38 2.82
C HIS A 3 -17.44 -3.14 3.69
N GLY A 4 -16.32 -2.42 3.56
CA GLY A 4 -16.04 -1.23 4.37
C GLY A 4 -16.91 -0.02 3.99
N PHE A 5 -17.00 0.24 2.69
CA PHE A 5 -17.81 1.33 2.14
C PHE A 5 -19.30 1.16 2.41
N LEU A 6 -19.83 -0.06 2.21
CA LEU A 6 -21.25 -0.37 2.48
C LEU A 6 -21.61 -0.16 3.96
N ARG A 7 -20.70 -0.45 4.89
CA ARG A 7 -20.92 -0.24 6.33
C ARG A 7 -21.02 1.24 6.67
N VAL A 8 -20.11 2.06 6.13
CA VAL A 8 -20.12 3.52 6.36
C VAL A 8 -21.41 4.12 5.80
N LEU A 9 -21.80 3.75 4.57
CA LEU A 9 -23.06 4.22 3.97
C LEU A 9 -24.28 3.79 4.78
N ALA A 10 -24.36 2.51 5.18
CA ALA A 10 -25.46 1.99 5.98
C ALA A 10 -25.59 2.73 7.31
N LEU A 11 -24.47 2.93 8.02
CA LEU A 11 -24.50 3.59 9.32
C LEU A 11 -24.79 5.09 9.20
N THR A 12 -24.30 5.73 8.14
CA THR A 12 -24.64 7.13 7.83
C THR A 12 -26.13 7.28 7.54
N ALA A 13 -26.73 6.37 6.77
CA ALA A 13 -28.17 6.35 6.51
C ALA A 13 -28.99 6.14 7.79
N VAL A 14 -28.54 5.26 8.69
CA VAL A 14 -29.17 5.05 10.01
C VAL A 14 -29.06 6.32 10.87
N THR A 15 -27.90 6.98 10.93
CA THR A 15 -27.74 8.24 11.68
C THR A 15 -28.60 9.36 11.10
N ILE A 16 -28.72 9.47 9.78
CA ILE A 16 -29.62 10.42 9.12
C ILE A 16 -31.09 10.12 9.49
N GLY A 17 -31.50 8.85 9.48
CA GLY A 17 -32.85 8.44 9.92
C GLY A 17 -33.13 8.81 11.38
N LEU A 18 -32.13 8.63 12.26
CA LEU A 18 -32.23 9.07 13.66
C LEU A 18 -32.32 10.59 13.80
N CYS A 19 -31.58 11.36 12.98
CA CYS A 19 -31.69 12.83 12.93
C CYS A 19 -33.12 13.25 12.55
N ILE A 20 -33.68 12.65 11.50
CA ILE A 20 -35.06 12.96 11.04
C ILE A 20 -36.08 12.63 12.14
N TYR A 21 -35.94 11.47 12.78
CA TYR A 21 -36.81 11.07 13.89
C TYR A 21 -36.74 12.03 15.09
N ASP A 22 -35.53 12.46 15.46
CA ASP A 22 -35.34 13.39 16.58
C ASP A 22 -35.79 14.82 16.24
N ILE A 23 -35.69 15.25 14.98
CA ILE A 23 -36.31 16.50 14.49
C ILE A 23 -37.83 16.44 14.68
N VAL A 24 -38.46 15.35 14.26
CA VAL A 24 -39.92 15.15 14.42
C VAL A 24 -40.32 15.15 15.90
N LYS A 25 -39.47 14.60 16.79
CA LYS A 25 -39.71 14.57 18.24
C LYS A 25 -39.19 15.79 19.01
N LYS A 26 -38.69 16.84 18.33
CA LYS A 26 -38.11 18.05 18.95
C LYS A 26 -37.00 17.77 19.97
N ARG A 27 -36.16 16.77 19.68
CA ARG A 27 -35.00 16.36 20.49
C ARG A 27 -33.72 17.05 19.99
N PRO A 28 -32.66 17.13 20.82
CA PRO A 28 -31.38 17.68 20.38
C PRO A 28 -30.74 16.81 19.29
N ILE A 29 -30.13 17.45 18.28
CA ILE A 29 -29.52 16.81 17.09
C ILE A 29 -28.14 17.36 16.70
N ARG A 30 -27.59 18.29 17.49
CA ARG A 30 -26.40 19.07 17.12
C ARG A 30 -25.16 18.18 16.97
N CYS A 31 -24.97 17.22 17.86
CA CYS A 31 -23.85 16.28 17.80
C CYS A 31 -24.02 15.27 16.66
N LYS A 32 -25.22 14.74 16.44
CA LYS A 32 -25.47 13.82 15.30
C LYS A 32 -25.26 14.51 13.95
N LEU A 33 -25.77 15.74 13.80
CA LEU A 33 -25.56 16.53 12.58
C LEU A 33 -24.06 16.78 12.33
N CYS A 34 -23.33 17.19 13.37
CA CYS A 34 -21.89 17.39 13.31
C CYS A 34 -21.16 16.09 12.91
N GLY A 35 -21.51 14.96 13.54
CA GLY A 35 -20.94 13.66 13.22
C GLY A 35 -21.17 13.23 11.76
N VAL A 36 -22.39 13.44 11.22
CA VAL A 36 -22.70 13.14 9.82
C VAL A 36 -21.90 14.02 8.87
N VAL A 37 -21.81 15.33 9.14
CA VAL A 37 -21.01 16.24 8.31
C VAL A 37 -19.55 15.81 8.31
N CYS A 38 -18.97 15.52 9.47
CA CYS A 38 -17.59 15.05 9.59
C CYS A 38 -17.36 13.69 8.88
N ALA A 39 -18.29 12.74 8.98
CA ALA A 39 -18.16 11.46 8.30
C ALA A 39 -18.22 11.61 6.77
N LEU A 40 -19.11 12.47 6.25
CA LEU A 40 -19.23 12.71 4.82
C LEU A 40 -18.03 13.46 4.25
N THR A 41 -17.48 14.44 4.96
CA THR A 41 -16.28 15.17 4.51
C THR A 41 -15.06 14.25 4.47
N VAL A 42 -14.87 13.41 5.49
CA VAL A 42 -13.78 12.43 5.52
C VAL A 42 -13.96 11.36 4.43
N LEU A 43 -15.18 10.86 4.22
CA LEU A 43 -15.47 9.91 3.15
C LEU A 43 -15.15 10.50 1.78
N PHE A 44 -15.57 11.75 1.52
CA PHE A 44 -15.28 12.45 0.28
C PHE A 44 -13.77 12.66 0.08
N ALA A 45 -13.07 13.12 1.13
CA ALA A 45 -11.62 13.30 1.07
C ALA A 45 -10.89 11.99 0.74
N ILE A 46 -11.30 10.87 1.32
CA ILE A 46 -10.70 9.56 1.04
C ILE A 46 -10.97 9.13 -0.40
N LEU A 47 -12.19 9.32 -0.92
CA LEU A 47 -12.52 8.96 -2.30
C LEU A 47 -11.75 9.80 -3.33
N VAL A 48 -11.39 11.03 -3.00
CA VAL A 48 -10.64 11.93 -3.88
C VAL A 48 -9.14 11.72 -3.78
N LEU A 49 -8.61 11.48 -2.58
CA LEU A 49 -7.17 11.52 -2.30
C LEU A 49 -6.52 10.14 -2.15
N TYR A 50 -7.29 9.08 -1.91
CA TYR A 50 -6.74 7.78 -1.51
C TYR A 50 -7.36 6.61 -2.26
N ASP A 51 -6.59 5.53 -2.35
CA ASP A 51 -7.10 4.27 -2.88
C ASP A 51 -8.25 3.72 -2.03
N PRO A 52 -9.30 3.14 -2.67
CA PRO A 52 -10.44 2.56 -1.97
C PRO A 52 -10.07 1.37 -1.06
N VAL A 53 -8.84 0.84 -1.18
CA VAL A 53 -8.28 -0.15 -0.25
C VAL A 53 -8.01 0.47 1.13
N GLN A 54 -7.56 1.72 1.18
CA GLN A 54 -7.28 2.43 2.43
C GLN A 54 -8.56 2.80 3.18
N LEU A 55 -9.68 2.95 2.47
CA LEU A 55 -11.01 3.20 3.04
C LEU A 55 -11.40 2.14 4.09
N ARG A 56 -10.94 0.89 3.96
CA ARG A 56 -11.17 -0.17 4.96
C ARG A 56 -10.63 0.22 6.35
N ARG A 57 -9.49 0.91 6.40
CA ARG A 57 -8.83 1.33 7.65
C ARG A 57 -9.58 2.49 8.31
N TYR A 58 -10.10 3.43 7.51
CA TYR A 58 -10.81 4.61 8.00
C TYR A 58 -12.29 4.37 8.27
N ALA A 59 -12.89 3.31 7.70
CA ALA A 59 -14.30 2.97 7.89
C ALA A 59 -14.67 2.72 9.36
N ALA A 60 -13.81 2.02 10.12
CA ALA A 60 -14.05 1.77 11.54
C ALA A 60 -14.08 3.07 12.36
N PHE A 61 -13.18 4.00 12.05
CA PHE A 61 -13.12 5.31 12.70
C PHE A 61 -14.37 6.15 12.42
N MET A 62 -14.84 6.18 11.17
CA MET A 62 -16.07 6.90 10.82
C MET A 62 -17.31 6.29 11.49
N CYS A 63 -17.41 4.96 11.51
CA CYS A 63 -18.48 4.27 12.24
C CYS A 63 -18.46 4.61 13.74
N MET A 64 -17.28 4.66 14.36
CA MET A 64 -17.12 5.03 15.77
C MET A 64 -17.58 6.47 16.04
N ILE A 65 -17.20 7.44 15.21
CA ILE A 65 -17.65 8.84 15.37
C ILE A 65 -19.18 8.93 15.31
N LEU A 66 -19.80 8.29 14.32
CA LEU A 66 -21.27 8.33 14.15
C LEU A 66 -22.00 7.67 15.33
N LEU A 67 -21.47 6.56 15.85
CA LEU A 67 -22.01 5.87 17.03
C LEU A 67 -21.86 6.71 18.30
N MET A 68 -20.69 7.32 18.52
CA MET A 68 -20.42 8.20 19.68
C MET A 68 -21.27 9.47 19.63
N ALA A 69 -21.39 10.10 18.47
CA ALA A 69 -22.26 11.26 18.26
C ALA A 69 -23.72 10.92 18.56
N SER A 70 -24.17 9.72 18.18
CA SER A 70 -25.53 9.25 18.44
C SER A 70 -25.79 8.92 19.91
N ALA A 71 -24.80 8.33 20.59
CA ALA A 71 -24.83 8.01 22.01
C ALA A 71 -24.84 9.26 22.90
N ALA A 72 -24.06 10.29 22.55
CA ALA A 72 -23.93 11.52 23.34
C ALA A 72 -25.26 12.27 23.51
N GLU A 73 -26.14 12.25 22.51
CA GLU A 73 -27.43 12.95 22.56
C GLU A 73 -28.58 12.10 23.09
N ASN A 74 -28.44 10.78 23.08
CA ASN A 74 -29.48 9.89 23.57
C ASN A 74 -28.88 8.60 24.14
N GLY A 75 -28.73 8.56 25.47
CA GLY A 75 -28.21 7.40 26.19
C GLY A 75 -29.00 6.11 25.95
N ALA A 76 -30.30 6.18 25.61
CA ALA A 76 -31.08 4.98 25.29
C ALA A 76 -30.65 4.34 23.96
N ILE A 77 -30.08 5.13 23.03
CA ILE A 77 -29.56 4.63 21.76
C ILE A 77 -28.25 3.85 21.96
N VAL A 78 -27.55 4.03 23.09
CA VAL A 78 -26.33 3.27 23.43
C VAL A 78 -26.57 1.77 23.40
N VAL A 79 -27.74 1.31 23.87
CA VAL A 79 -28.11 -0.11 23.90
C VAL A 79 -28.24 -0.69 22.48
N ALA A 80 -28.63 0.13 21.49
CA ALA A 80 -28.66 -0.26 20.08
C ALA A 80 -27.29 -0.05 19.39
N CYS A 81 -26.54 0.98 19.77
CA CYS A 81 -25.23 1.30 19.21
C CYS A 81 -24.16 0.28 19.56
N VAL A 82 -24.12 -0.24 20.79
CA VAL A 82 -23.07 -1.18 21.24
C VAL A 82 -23.10 -2.52 20.47
N PRO A 83 -24.25 -3.18 20.27
CA PRO A 83 -24.34 -4.37 19.42
C PRO A 83 -24.02 -4.10 17.95
N LEU A 84 -24.44 -2.95 17.42
CA LEU A 84 -24.11 -2.52 16.05
C LEU A 84 -22.60 -2.25 15.89
N ALA A 85 -21.97 -1.61 16.88
CA ALA A 85 -20.53 -1.38 16.92
C ALA A 85 -19.79 -2.71 16.89
N LEU A 86 -20.17 -3.65 17.76
CA LEU A 86 -19.61 -4.99 17.77
C LEU A 86 -19.84 -5.68 16.41
N LEU A 87 -21.07 -5.74 15.91
CA LEU A 87 -21.36 -6.43 14.64
C LEU A 87 -20.67 -5.81 13.41
N LEU A 88 -20.41 -4.50 13.40
CA LEU A 88 -19.81 -3.80 12.26
C LEU A 88 -18.29 -3.69 12.34
N ILE A 89 -17.71 -3.68 13.55
CA ILE A 89 -16.26 -3.59 13.79
C ILE A 89 -15.64 -4.99 13.90
N TYR A 90 -16.34 -5.95 14.52
CA TYR A 90 -15.83 -7.31 14.81
C TYR A 90 -15.48 -8.15 13.57
N PRO A 91 -16.21 -8.09 12.42
CA PRO A 91 -15.82 -8.84 11.23
C PRO A 91 -14.57 -8.28 10.54
N SER A 92 -14.13 -7.06 10.89
CA SER A 92 -12.92 -6.42 10.35
C SER A 92 -11.69 -6.58 11.23
N GLY A 93 -11.84 -6.83 12.53
CA GLY A 93 -10.71 -6.96 13.46
C GLY A 93 -10.24 -8.40 13.70
N PHE A 94 -11.13 -9.40 13.61
CA PHE A 94 -10.81 -10.78 13.98
C PHE A 94 -11.08 -11.82 12.89
N ALA A 95 -11.96 -11.53 11.92
CA ALA A 95 -12.37 -12.48 10.88
C ALA A 95 -11.65 -12.31 9.55
N HIS A 96 -10.69 -11.39 9.45
CA HIS A 96 -9.78 -11.33 8.30
C HIS A 96 -8.44 -11.95 8.68
N SER A 97 -8.32 -13.22 8.31
CA SER A 97 -7.08 -13.94 8.09
C SER A 97 -6.32 -13.45 6.85
N ASP A 98 -6.44 -12.18 6.46
CA ASP A 98 -5.37 -11.51 5.72
C ASP A 98 -4.35 -11.15 6.80
N GLY A 99 -3.50 -12.13 7.14
CA GLY A 99 -2.68 -12.12 8.34
C GLY A 99 -1.94 -10.80 8.53
N LEU A 100 -1.80 -10.41 9.80
CA LEU A 100 -0.65 -9.59 10.21
C LEU A 100 0.58 -10.11 9.46
N PRO A 101 1.48 -9.22 8.97
CA PRO A 101 2.66 -9.64 8.23
C PRO A 101 3.29 -10.85 8.92
N ALA A 102 3.13 -12.01 8.28
CA ALA A 102 3.58 -13.28 8.80
C ALA A 102 4.85 -13.62 8.04
N TYR A 103 5.80 -14.20 8.75
CA TYR A 103 7.01 -14.70 8.11
C TYR A 103 6.63 -15.65 6.99
N ASN A 104 7.16 -15.38 5.79
CA ASN A 104 7.00 -16.22 4.61
C ASN A 104 8.37 -16.78 4.24
N ALA A 105 8.56 -18.09 4.47
CA ALA A 105 9.82 -18.77 4.20
C ALA A 105 10.19 -18.78 2.70
N ALA A 106 9.21 -18.80 1.79
CA ALA A 106 9.48 -18.77 0.36
C ALA A 106 10.02 -17.41 -0.07
N MET A 107 9.40 -16.33 0.41
CA MET A 107 9.88 -14.96 0.18
C MET A 107 11.27 -14.75 0.79
N ASP A 108 11.49 -15.20 2.03
CA ASP A 108 12.82 -15.11 2.67
C ASP A 108 13.92 -15.82 1.88
N ALA A 109 13.62 -17.01 1.33
CA ALA A 109 14.57 -17.73 0.48
C ALA A 109 14.90 -16.94 -0.81
N GLN A 110 13.91 -16.31 -1.44
CA GLN A 110 14.12 -15.47 -2.62
C GLN A 110 14.91 -14.20 -2.29
N LEU A 111 14.62 -13.55 -1.16
CA LEU A 111 15.37 -12.38 -0.70
C LEU A 111 16.85 -12.73 -0.48
N GLN A 112 17.12 -13.83 0.23
CA GLN A 112 18.49 -14.31 0.46
C GLN A 112 19.22 -14.62 -0.86
N GLN A 113 18.54 -15.25 -1.83
CA GLN A 113 19.13 -15.54 -3.13
C GLN A 113 19.51 -14.25 -3.87
N VAL A 114 18.62 -13.25 -3.91
CA VAL A 114 18.90 -11.94 -4.52
C VAL A 114 20.07 -11.25 -3.82
N THR A 115 20.11 -11.25 -2.49
CA THR A 115 21.23 -10.67 -1.73
C THR A 115 22.55 -11.34 -2.09
N THR A 116 22.62 -12.67 -2.04
CA THR A 116 23.85 -13.41 -2.32
C THR A 116 24.35 -13.16 -3.74
N VAL A 117 23.48 -13.20 -4.75
CA VAL A 117 23.93 -12.99 -6.13
C VAL A 117 24.38 -11.54 -6.36
N LEU A 118 23.71 -10.56 -5.75
CA LEU A 118 24.18 -9.17 -5.81
C LEU A 118 25.52 -8.97 -5.12
N GLU A 119 25.74 -9.58 -3.94
CA GLU A 119 27.04 -9.56 -3.25
C GLU A 119 28.15 -10.22 -4.10
N GLU A 120 27.86 -11.35 -4.74
CA GLU A 120 28.80 -12.05 -5.62
C GLU A 120 29.15 -11.23 -6.87
N SER A 121 28.15 -10.63 -7.54
CA SER A 121 28.39 -9.75 -8.69
C SER A 121 29.23 -8.52 -8.29
N GLN A 122 28.93 -7.91 -7.14
CA GLN A 122 29.69 -6.79 -6.58
C GLN A 122 31.13 -7.19 -6.22
N ALA A 123 31.35 -8.40 -5.73
CA ALA A 123 32.69 -8.90 -5.39
C ALA A 123 33.54 -9.23 -6.64
N GLN A 124 32.90 -9.57 -7.76
CA GLN A 124 33.58 -9.82 -9.03
C GLN A 124 33.92 -8.54 -9.80
N PHE A 125 33.21 -7.44 -9.50
CA PHE A 125 33.42 -6.16 -10.15
C PHE A 125 34.81 -5.56 -9.85
N ASN A 126 35.50 -5.11 -10.89
CA ASN A 126 36.79 -4.44 -10.73
C ASN A 126 36.58 -3.01 -10.22
N GLN A 127 37.10 -2.70 -9.04
CA GLN A 127 36.94 -1.41 -8.38
C GLN A 127 37.83 -0.30 -8.96
N GLU A 128 38.74 -0.61 -9.90
CA GLU A 128 39.56 0.40 -10.56
C GLU A 128 38.68 1.36 -11.39
N ASN A 129 38.44 2.55 -10.84
CA ASN A 129 37.57 3.62 -11.36
C ASN A 129 36.06 3.44 -11.14
N ALA A 130 35.66 2.64 -10.17
CA ALA A 130 34.26 2.53 -9.77
C ALA A 130 33.67 3.88 -9.35
N THR A 131 32.48 4.17 -9.87
CA THR A 131 31.64 5.30 -9.45
C THR A 131 30.62 4.84 -8.41
N ALA A 132 29.95 5.79 -7.75
CA ALA A 132 28.86 5.47 -6.83
C ALA A 132 27.71 4.69 -7.52
N TRP A 133 27.50 4.93 -8.81
CA TRP A 133 26.46 4.28 -9.60
C TRP A 133 26.75 2.81 -9.91
N ASP A 134 28.03 2.42 -9.91
CA ASP A 134 28.45 1.02 -10.11
C ASP A 134 28.09 0.13 -8.92
N HIS A 135 27.86 0.75 -7.77
CA HIS A 135 27.36 0.12 -6.56
C HIS A 135 25.88 0.49 -6.31
N THR A 136 25.11 0.83 -7.35
CA THR A 136 23.71 1.24 -7.21
C THR A 136 22.78 0.36 -8.03
N LEU A 137 21.59 0.10 -7.49
CA LEU A 137 20.50 -0.64 -8.14
C LEU A 137 19.29 0.28 -8.34
N THR A 138 18.75 0.38 -9.56
CA THR A 138 17.44 0.98 -9.77
C THR A 138 16.33 0.01 -9.38
N PHE A 139 15.37 0.50 -8.62
CA PHE A 139 14.21 -0.25 -8.17
C PHE A 139 12.97 0.21 -8.94
N GLY A 140 12.34 -0.71 -9.68
CA GLY A 140 11.12 -0.44 -10.46
C GLY A 140 9.89 -0.16 -9.58
N TYR A 141 9.76 1.09 -9.16
CA TYR A 141 8.65 1.56 -8.34
C TYR A 141 7.33 1.44 -9.09
N GLY A 142 6.31 0.88 -8.41
CA GLY A 142 4.98 0.63 -8.97
C GLY A 142 4.71 -0.85 -9.23
N ASP A 143 5.73 -1.61 -9.65
CA ASP A 143 5.57 -3.02 -10.05
C ASP A 143 6.30 -4.01 -9.16
N VAL A 144 7.47 -3.64 -8.62
CA VAL A 144 8.26 -4.52 -7.75
C VAL A 144 7.76 -4.43 -6.31
N TYR A 145 7.64 -5.58 -5.64
CA TYR A 145 7.23 -5.62 -4.25
C TYR A 145 8.31 -5.00 -3.34
N TYR A 146 7.93 -4.01 -2.54
CA TYR A 146 8.82 -3.26 -1.63
C TYR A 146 9.63 -4.12 -0.65
N GLY A 147 9.18 -5.35 -0.36
CA GLY A 147 9.94 -6.27 0.48
C GLY A 147 11.32 -6.59 -0.09
N TYR A 148 11.51 -6.52 -1.41
CA TYR A 148 12.80 -6.76 -2.05
C TYR A 148 13.85 -5.68 -1.81
N LEU A 149 13.46 -4.52 -1.26
CA LEU A 149 14.42 -3.54 -0.75
C LEU A 149 15.26 -4.12 0.39
N TYR A 150 14.75 -5.12 1.12
CA TYR A 150 15.52 -5.83 2.14
C TYR A 150 16.53 -6.82 1.57
N ALA A 151 16.45 -7.15 0.27
CA ALA A 151 17.43 -8.00 -0.39
C ALA A 151 18.64 -7.23 -0.94
N VAL A 152 18.56 -5.89 -1.00
CA VAL A 152 19.67 -5.06 -1.49
C VAL A 152 20.83 -5.10 -0.47
N PRO A 153 22.06 -5.49 -0.88
CA PRO A 153 23.19 -5.63 0.03
C PRO A 153 23.57 -4.32 0.75
N ALA A 154 24.17 -4.47 1.93
CA ALA A 154 24.64 -3.33 2.70
C ALA A 154 25.69 -2.52 1.93
N GLY A 155 25.52 -1.20 1.89
CA GLY A 155 26.43 -0.30 1.18
C GLY A 155 26.10 -0.07 -0.29
N MET A 156 25.18 -0.84 -0.86
CA MET A 156 24.66 -0.60 -2.21
C MET A 156 23.68 0.59 -2.21
N GLY A 157 23.84 1.49 -3.16
CA GLY A 157 22.90 2.58 -3.41
C GLY A 157 21.60 2.07 -4.03
N ILE A 158 20.54 2.88 -3.90
CA ILE A 158 19.26 2.61 -4.56
C ILE A 158 18.85 3.84 -5.35
N GLU A 159 18.67 3.67 -6.65
CA GLU A 159 18.00 4.62 -7.54
C GLU A 159 16.51 4.27 -7.53
N PHE A 160 15.64 5.25 -7.26
CA PHE A 160 14.24 4.99 -6.99
C PHE A 160 13.37 5.57 -8.11
N ASP A 161 13.19 4.76 -9.16
CA ASP A 161 12.57 5.20 -10.39
C ASP A 161 11.19 4.56 -10.57
N TRP A 162 10.27 5.32 -11.16
CA TRP A 162 9.02 4.73 -11.62
C TRP A 162 9.30 3.69 -12.72
N ASN A 163 8.55 2.60 -12.73
CA ASN A 163 8.59 1.61 -13.80
C ASN A 163 8.49 2.24 -15.20
N THR A 164 7.69 3.30 -15.36
CA THR A 164 7.53 4.05 -16.61
C THR A 164 8.79 4.83 -17.00
N TYR A 165 9.55 5.32 -16.02
CA TYR A 165 10.85 5.97 -16.28
C TYR A 165 11.87 4.93 -16.74
N ILE A 166 11.90 3.77 -16.07
CA ILE A 166 12.75 2.65 -16.50
C ILE A 166 12.33 2.15 -17.89
N ALA A 167 11.05 2.16 -18.25
CA ALA A 167 10.57 1.74 -19.57
C ALA A 167 10.86 2.74 -20.71
N ASP A 168 11.14 4.00 -20.39
CA ASP A 168 11.34 5.05 -21.40
C ASP A 168 12.77 5.01 -21.97
N PRO A 169 12.96 4.71 -23.28
CA PRO A 169 14.30 4.65 -23.88
C PRO A 169 15.02 6.01 -23.92
N GLU A 170 14.32 7.14 -23.75
CA GLU A 170 14.94 8.47 -23.69
C GLU A 170 15.53 8.79 -22.30
N GLU A 171 15.10 8.07 -21.27
CA GLU A 171 15.53 8.31 -19.90
C GLU A 171 16.78 7.51 -19.54
N THR A 172 17.71 8.13 -18.81
CA THR A 172 18.97 7.47 -18.46
C THR A 172 18.83 6.71 -17.14
N ILE A 173 19.23 5.44 -17.16
CA ILE A 173 19.39 4.61 -15.95
C ILE A 173 20.87 4.69 -15.53
N TYR A 174 21.15 5.37 -14.41
CA TYR A 174 22.52 5.59 -13.98
C TYR A 174 23.11 4.38 -13.27
N SER A 175 22.28 3.70 -12.48
CA SER A 175 22.61 2.47 -11.77
C SER A 175 23.17 1.37 -12.68
N ARG A 176 24.04 0.54 -12.10
CA ARG A 176 24.60 -0.64 -12.76
C ARG A 176 23.65 -1.84 -12.75
N TYR A 177 22.72 -1.88 -11.80
CA TYR A 177 21.74 -2.95 -11.68
C TYR A 177 20.33 -2.40 -11.79
N ALA A 178 19.41 -3.20 -12.33
CA ALA A 178 17.99 -2.85 -12.41
C ALA A 178 17.14 -4.00 -11.91
N MET A 179 16.30 -3.74 -10.92
CA MET A 179 15.33 -4.68 -10.37
C MET A 179 13.94 -4.32 -10.87
N VAL A 180 13.37 -5.19 -11.71
CA VAL A 180 12.06 -4.98 -12.35
C VAL A 180 11.20 -6.23 -12.23
N ASN A 181 9.89 -6.09 -12.47
CA ASN A 181 8.97 -7.24 -12.48
C ASN A 181 8.94 -7.88 -13.87
N HIS A 182 8.61 -9.17 -13.90
CA HIS A 182 8.45 -9.97 -15.11
C HIS A 182 7.33 -9.45 -16.01
N GLY A 183 7.55 -9.51 -17.32
CA GLY A 183 6.60 -9.15 -18.36
C GLY A 183 6.26 -7.65 -18.43
N THR A 184 7.07 -6.79 -17.80
CA THR A 184 6.84 -5.34 -17.80
C THR A 184 7.52 -4.65 -18.99
N ASP A 185 7.03 -3.47 -19.37
CA ASP A 185 7.69 -2.65 -20.40
C ASP A 185 9.12 -2.24 -19.97
N ALA A 186 9.34 -2.11 -18.66
CA ALA A 186 10.66 -1.87 -18.08
C ALA A 186 11.62 -3.03 -18.36
N GLU A 187 11.21 -4.28 -18.10
CA GLU A 187 11.99 -5.47 -18.46
C GLU A 187 12.25 -5.53 -19.97
N ALA A 188 11.22 -5.29 -20.79
CA ALA A 188 11.34 -5.33 -22.25
C ALA A 188 12.40 -4.35 -22.76
N ARG A 189 12.47 -3.15 -22.17
CA ARG A 189 13.53 -2.18 -22.49
C ARG A 189 14.91 -2.69 -22.08
N LEU A 190 15.09 -3.19 -20.85
CA LEU A 190 16.40 -3.69 -20.38
C LEU A 190 16.93 -4.81 -21.29
N VAL A 191 16.06 -5.71 -21.72
CA VAL A 191 16.40 -6.78 -22.69
C VAL A 191 16.77 -6.19 -24.05
N ALA A 192 16.02 -5.19 -24.54
CA ALA A 192 16.32 -4.52 -25.81
C ALA A 192 17.66 -3.76 -25.77
N ASP A 193 17.99 -3.17 -24.62
CA ASP A 193 19.23 -2.42 -24.37
C ASP A 193 20.43 -3.37 -24.08
N GLY A 194 20.21 -4.69 -24.08
CA GLY A 194 21.25 -5.70 -23.95
C GLY A 194 21.76 -5.93 -22.52
N TRP A 195 20.98 -5.54 -21.51
CA TRP A 195 21.29 -5.84 -20.12
C TRP A 195 21.30 -7.34 -19.87
N GLN A 196 22.19 -7.78 -18.98
CA GLN A 196 22.39 -9.20 -18.68
C GLN A 196 21.61 -9.59 -17.44
N GLU A 197 20.86 -10.69 -17.51
CA GLU A 197 20.15 -11.22 -16.35
C GLU A 197 21.17 -11.73 -15.32
N VAL A 198 21.06 -11.21 -14.11
CA VAL A 198 21.86 -11.62 -12.95
C VAL A 198 21.12 -12.69 -12.16
N ILE A 199 19.83 -12.47 -11.92
CA ILE A 199 18.95 -13.41 -11.22
C ILE A 199 17.48 -13.19 -11.60
N SER A 200 16.79 -14.28 -11.94
CA SER A 200 15.34 -14.34 -12.07
C SER A 200 14.74 -15.14 -10.92
N THR A 201 13.90 -14.50 -10.11
CA THR A 201 13.07 -15.16 -9.08
C THR A 201 11.63 -15.35 -9.59
N GLU A 202 10.69 -15.80 -8.75
CA GLU A 202 9.27 -15.88 -9.15
C GLU A 202 8.64 -14.49 -9.26
N ASP A 203 9.03 -13.55 -8.40
CA ASP A 203 8.35 -12.26 -8.26
C ASP A 203 9.03 -11.12 -9.02
N LEU A 204 10.32 -11.27 -9.35
CA LEU A 204 11.11 -10.24 -10.03
C LEU A 204 12.35 -10.81 -10.72
N ILE A 205 12.98 -9.93 -11.51
CA ILE A 205 14.26 -10.15 -12.17
C ILE A 205 15.21 -8.98 -11.90
N VAL A 206 16.50 -9.29 -11.75
CA VAL A 206 17.56 -8.30 -11.64
C VAL A 206 18.47 -8.42 -12.86
N TYR A 207 18.71 -7.28 -13.50
CA TYR A 207 19.62 -7.14 -14.62
C TYR A 207 20.86 -6.33 -14.23
N GLU A 208 21.97 -6.56 -14.93
CA GLU A 208 23.21 -5.80 -14.86
C GLU A 208 23.49 -5.14 -16.21
N ARG A 209 23.88 -3.87 -16.17
CA ARG A 209 24.18 -3.07 -17.35
C ARG A 209 25.44 -3.63 -18.04
N PRO A 210 25.49 -3.71 -19.38
CA PRO A 210 26.70 -4.11 -20.09
C PRO A 210 27.82 -3.09 -19.86
N ASP A 211 29.07 -3.57 -19.74
CA ASP A 211 30.27 -2.74 -19.51
C ASP A 211 30.65 -1.82 -20.69
N THR A 212 29.87 -1.79 -21.77
CA THR A 212 30.21 -1.11 -23.04
C THR A 212 29.57 0.26 -23.22
N GLN A 213 29.38 1.05 -22.16
CA GLN A 213 29.01 2.48 -22.26
C GLN A 213 30.14 3.40 -21.79
#